data_AF-A0A661ESB1-F1
#
_entry.id   AF-A0A661ESB1-F1
#
_cell.length_a   1.000
_cell.length_b   1.000
_cell.length_c   1.000
_cell.angle_alpha   90.00
_cell.angle_beta   90.00
_cell.angle_gamma   90.00
#
_symmetry.space_group_name_H-M   'P 1'
#
loop_
_entity.id
_entity.type
_entity.pdbx_description
1 polymer ?
#
loop_
_entity_poly.entity_id
_entity_poly.type
_entity_poly.pdbx_seq_one_letter_code
_entity_poly.pdbx_strand_id
1 'polypeptide(L)'
;MLRPRSELDPLLPVQLDDGSECPCVEITDPYSFRASIILPAWPAEFQDMRMRDFVEETLRRQAPAHLALRICWINYGQMQIFESRYRAWERSLAQLSSARPDCDNPPLSDQQKISYAEVLGDLIEIMYQLNNVHPLARLHDCDGSLGESPRVFLDHTNLGTF
;
A
#
# COMPACT_ATOMS: atom_id res chain seq x y z
N MET A 1 8.86 5.98 -9.19
CA MET A 1 8.01 6.58 -8.14
C MET A 1 6.63 6.84 -8.73
N LEU A 2 5.56 6.70 -7.95
CA LEU A 2 4.13 6.83 -8.35
C LEU A 2 3.71 8.26 -8.76
N ARG A 3 4.67 9.18 -8.95
CA ARG A 3 4.39 10.57 -9.31
C ARG A 3 3.88 10.65 -10.76
N PRO A 4 2.87 11.49 -11.04
CA PRO A 4 2.42 11.77 -12.40
C PRO A 4 3.57 12.28 -13.28
N ARG A 5 3.56 11.87 -14.55
CA ARG A 5 4.50 12.28 -15.60
C ARG A 5 3.79 13.04 -16.72
N SER A 6 2.50 12.79 -16.90
CA SER A 6 1.65 13.47 -17.88
C SER A 6 0.40 14.05 -17.21
N GLU A 7 -0.24 15.03 -17.86
CA GLU A 7 -1.51 15.59 -17.38
C GLU A 7 -2.68 14.61 -17.44
N LEU A 8 -2.53 13.51 -18.20
CA LEU A 8 -3.54 12.46 -18.33
C LEU A 8 -3.46 11.43 -17.19
N ASP A 9 -2.39 11.46 -16.39
CA ASP A 9 -2.14 10.44 -15.38
C ASP A 9 -3.11 10.62 -14.20
N PRO A 10 -3.80 9.55 -13.77
CA PRO A 10 -4.69 9.63 -12.61
C PRO A 10 -3.91 9.93 -11.32
N LEU A 11 -4.50 10.76 -10.46
CA LEU A 11 -3.95 11.07 -9.15
C LEU A 11 -4.38 10.07 -8.09
N LEU A 12 -3.57 9.89 -7.05
CA LEU A 12 -3.99 9.24 -5.82
C LEU A 12 -5.14 10.08 -5.21
N PRO A 13 -6.31 9.49 -4.91
CA PRO A 13 -7.36 10.14 -4.13
C PRO A 13 -6.80 10.85 -2.89
N VAL A 14 -6.94 12.18 -2.88
CA VAL A 14 -6.66 13.06 -1.75
C VAL A 14 -7.97 13.70 -1.33
N GLN A 15 -8.15 13.92 -0.03
CA GLN A 15 -9.15 14.85 0.44
C GLN A 15 -8.59 16.26 0.20
N LEU A 16 -9.03 16.88 -0.90
CA LEU A 16 -8.85 18.32 -1.11
C LEU A 16 -9.96 19.05 -0.36
N ASP A 17 -9.66 20.21 0.20
CA ASP A 17 -10.64 21.03 0.90
C ASP A 17 -11.82 21.35 -0.05
N ASP A 18 -13.01 20.94 0.35
CA ASP A 18 -14.27 21.15 -0.37
C ASP A 18 -14.94 22.48 0.01
N GLY A 19 -14.24 23.35 0.76
CA GLY A 19 -14.77 24.60 1.28
C GLY A 19 -15.70 24.39 2.48
N SER A 20 -15.70 23.19 3.07
CA SER A 20 -16.30 22.98 4.39
C SER A 20 -15.41 23.59 5.47
N GLU A 21 -15.98 24.21 6.50
CA GLU A 21 -15.27 24.80 7.65
C GLU A 21 -14.60 23.73 8.55
N CYS A 22 -14.04 22.67 7.95
CA CYS A 22 -13.22 21.70 8.64
C CYS A 22 -11.75 22.17 8.56
N PRO A 23 -11.02 22.26 9.68
CA PRO A 23 -9.60 22.59 9.70
C PRO A 23 -8.76 21.39 9.24
N CYS A 24 -9.06 20.87 8.05
CA CYS A 24 -8.28 19.82 7.41
C CYS A 24 -6.98 20.45 6.92
N VAL A 25 -5.84 19.88 7.31
CA VAL A 25 -4.53 20.32 6.82
C VAL A 25 -4.52 20.21 5.29
N GLU A 26 -4.34 21.35 4.60
CA GLU A 26 -4.05 21.36 3.17
C GLU A 26 -2.83 20.48 2.90
N ILE A 27 -3.04 19.34 2.23
CA ILE A 27 -1.94 18.48 1.80
C ILE A 27 -1.38 19.10 0.50
N THR A 28 -0.34 19.93 0.63
CA THR A 28 0.28 20.64 -0.51
C THR A 28 0.84 19.71 -1.59
N ASP A 29 1.31 18.51 -1.25
CA ASP A 29 1.69 17.46 -2.20
C ASP A 29 1.38 16.06 -1.62
N PRO A 30 0.46 15.28 -2.22
CA PRO A 30 0.07 13.96 -1.71
C PRO A 30 1.07 12.85 -2.02
N TYR A 31 2.07 13.07 -2.87
CA TYR A 31 3.07 12.07 -3.26
C TYR A 31 4.40 12.22 -2.53
N SER A 32 4.69 13.41 -2.00
CA SER A 32 5.95 13.66 -1.31
C SER A 32 5.97 13.03 0.07
N PHE A 33 7.12 12.46 0.43
CA PHE A 33 7.42 11.90 1.75
C PHE A 33 6.45 10.84 2.28
N ARG A 34 5.84 10.06 1.37
CA ARG A 34 4.97 8.93 1.72
C ARG A 34 5.50 7.64 1.10
N ALA A 35 5.46 6.57 1.87
CA ALA A 35 5.76 5.23 1.38
C ALA A 35 4.72 4.24 1.89
N SER A 36 4.22 3.42 0.96
CA SER A 36 3.30 2.32 1.26
C SER A 36 4.09 1.01 1.22
N ILE A 37 4.06 0.28 2.33
CA ILE A 37 4.71 -1.03 2.48
C ILE A 37 3.60 -2.08 2.53
N ILE A 38 3.61 -2.98 1.55
CA ILE A 38 2.60 -4.03 1.41
C ILE A 38 3.27 -5.35 1.78
N LEU A 39 2.73 -6.03 2.79
CA LEU A 39 3.30 -7.24 3.38
C LEU A 39 2.32 -8.42 3.28
N PRO A 40 2.81 -9.65 3.11
CA PRO A 40 1.98 -10.83 3.07
C PRO A 40 1.49 -11.21 4.48
N ALA A 41 0.19 -11.46 4.64
CA ALA A 41 -0.39 -11.82 5.93
C ALA A 41 -0.44 -13.34 6.18
N TRP A 42 -0.40 -14.19 5.14
CA TRP A 42 -0.67 -15.63 5.25
C TRP A 42 0.45 -16.52 5.82
N PRO A 43 1.75 -16.17 5.78
CA PRO A 43 2.78 -17.00 6.41
C PRO A 43 2.52 -17.18 7.91
N ALA A 44 2.83 -18.35 8.45
CA ALA A 44 2.52 -18.70 9.84
C ALA A 44 3.21 -17.74 10.83
N GLU A 45 4.43 -17.33 10.53
CA GLU A 45 5.20 -16.38 11.31
C GLU A 45 4.54 -15.00 11.35
N PHE A 46 3.83 -14.62 10.28
CA PHE A 46 3.07 -13.38 10.20
C PHE A 46 1.63 -13.52 10.70
N GLN A 47 1.24 -14.66 11.27
CA GLN A 47 0.01 -14.78 12.05
C GLN A 47 0.23 -14.41 13.53
N ASP A 48 1.48 -14.40 14.00
CA ASP A 48 1.83 -13.91 15.34
C ASP A 48 1.88 -12.37 15.35
N MET A 49 1.03 -11.77 16.17
CA MET A 49 0.98 -10.31 16.36
C MET A 49 2.31 -9.75 16.87
N ARG A 50 3.05 -10.48 17.71
CA ARG A 50 4.36 -10.02 18.22
C ARG A 50 5.37 -9.87 17.09
N MET A 51 5.34 -10.78 16.12
CA MET A 51 6.20 -10.70 14.94
C MET A 51 5.81 -9.51 14.08
N ARG A 52 4.51 -9.26 13.89
CA ARG A 52 4.05 -8.08 13.14
C ARG A 52 4.48 -6.79 13.81
N ASP A 53 4.27 -6.67 15.12
CA ASP A 53 4.66 -5.49 15.91
C ASP A 53 6.17 -5.26 15.79
N PHE A 54 6.97 -6.31 15.91
CA PHE A 54 8.42 -6.24 15.73
C PHE A 54 8.81 -5.75 14.33
N VAL A 55 8.19 -6.27 13.28
CA VAL A 55 8.45 -5.86 11.89
C VAL A 55 8.05 -4.39 11.68
N GLU A 56 6.85 -4.01 12.12
CA GLU A 56 6.35 -2.65 11.98
C GLU A 56 7.20 -1.64 12.75
N GLU A 57 7.58 -1.95 13.99
CA GLU A 57 8.45 -1.11 14.80
C GLU A 57 9.83 -0.97 14.15
N THR A 58 10.38 -2.07 13.64
CA THR A 58 11.67 -2.06 12.93
C THR A 58 11.60 -1.17 11.70
N LEU A 59 10.55 -1.30 10.87
CA LEU A 59 10.36 -0.45 9.69
C LEU A 59 10.26 1.04 10.07
N ARG A 60 9.50 1.36 11.13
CA ARG A 60 9.36 2.75 11.62
C ARG A 60 10.67 3.32 12.17
N ARG A 61 11.47 2.50 12.86
CA ARG A 61 12.78 2.91 13.40
C ARG A 61 13.83 3.13 12.30
N GLN A 62 13.78 2.35 11.22
CA GLN A 62 14.71 2.47 10.10
C GLN A 62 14.31 3.58 9.11
N ALA A 63 13.03 3.97 9.09
CA ALA A 63 12.55 5.03 8.24
C ALA A 63 13.01 6.42 8.74
N PRO A 64 13.38 7.34 7.82
CA PRO A 64 13.63 8.74 8.18
C PRO A 64 12.39 9.39 8.82
N ALA A 65 12.60 10.27 9.80
CA ALA A 65 11.50 10.90 10.58
C ALA A 65 10.49 11.70 9.74
N HIS A 66 10.90 12.21 8.57
CA HIS A 66 10.04 12.97 7.67
C HIS A 66 9.20 12.08 6.72
N LEU A 67 9.44 10.77 6.69
CA LEU A 67 8.76 9.83 5.81
C LEU A 67 7.55 9.21 6.54
N ALA A 68 6.34 9.44 6.02
CA ALA A 68 5.14 8.78 6.51
C ALA A 68 5.03 7.37 5.91
N LEU A 69 5.15 6.35 6.76
CA LEU A 69 4.97 4.95 6.39
C LEU A 69 3.52 4.47 6.60
N ARG A 70 2.91 3.98 5.53
CA ARG A 70 1.66 3.20 5.58
C ARG A 70 2.00 1.73 5.40
N ILE A 71 1.82 0.93 6.44
CA ILE A 71 2.07 -0.52 6.40
C ILE A 71 0.72 -1.23 6.27
N CYS A 72 0.61 -2.17 5.34
CA CYS A 72 -0.61 -2.95 5.11
C CYS A 72 -0.26 -4.44 4.97
N TRP A 73 -0.88 -5.28 5.81
CA TRP A 73 -0.81 -6.73 5.71
C TRP A 73 -1.98 -7.23 4.87
N ILE A 74 -1.71 -7.89 3.75
CA ILE A 74 -2.76 -8.30 2.80
C ILE A 74 -2.82 -9.82 2.66
N ASN A 75 -4.00 -10.35 2.34
CA ASN A 75 -4.15 -11.78 2.10
C ASN A 75 -3.51 -12.21 0.77
N TYR A 76 -3.44 -13.52 0.55
CA TYR A 76 -2.85 -14.11 -0.65
C TYR A 76 -3.54 -13.65 -1.94
N GLY A 77 -4.88 -13.64 -1.97
CA GLY A 77 -5.64 -13.24 -3.17
C GLY A 77 -5.41 -11.78 -3.55
N GLN A 78 -5.43 -10.88 -2.57
CA GLN A 78 -5.10 -9.47 -2.75
C GLN A 78 -3.66 -9.29 -3.24
N MET A 79 -2.71 -10.05 -2.70
CA MET A 79 -1.30 -9.98 -3.12
C MET A 79 -1.13 -10.40 -4.58
N GLN A 80 -1.75 -11.50 -5.00
CA GLN A 80 -1.65 -11.95 -6.40
C GLN A 80 -2.15 -10.89 -7.38
N ILE A 81 -3.31 -10.27 -7.07
CA ILE A 81 -3.89 -9.21 -7.89
C ILE A 81 -2.96 -7.99 -7.90
N PHE A 82 -2.48 -7.56 -6.72
CA PHE A 82 -1.56 -6.44 -6.58
C PHE A 82 -0.27 -6.65 -7.37
N GLU A 83 0.40 -7.79 -7.22
CA GLU A 83 1.66 -8.08 -7.92
C GLU A 83 1.48 -8.06 -9.44
N SER A 84 0.37 -8.61 -9.95
CA SER A 84 0.11 -8.62 -11.38
C SER A 84 0.08 -7.22 -11.98
N ARG A 85 -0.56 -6.27 -11.28
CA ARG A 85 -0.81 -4.91 -11.74
C ARG A 85 0.38 -4.00 -11.46
N TYR A 86 1.05 -4.21 -10.33
CA TYR A 86 2.35 -3.61 -10.05
C TYR A 86 3.39 -3.96 -11.13
N ARG A 87 3.50 -5.23 -11.52
CA ARG A 87 4.41 -5.65 -12.60
C ARG A 87 4.00 -5.11 -13.97
N ALA A 88 2.70 -4.98 -14.24
CA ALA A 88 2.22 -4.36 -15.46
C ALA A 88 2.65 -2.89 -15.54
N TRP A 89 2.46 -2.14 -14.45
CA TRP A 89 2.92 -0.75 -14.31
C TRP A 89 4.44 -0.61 -14.38
N GLU A 90 5.20 -1.50 -13.73
CA GLU A 90 6.67 -1.47 -13.77
C GLU A 90 7.18 -1.64 -15.22
N ARG A 91 6.56 -2.53 -16.00
CA ARG A 91 6.91 -2.72 -17.42
C ARG A 91 6.59 -1.48 -18.26
N SER A 92 5.42 -0.86 -18.07
CA SER A 92 5.08 0.37 -18.80
C SER A 92 6.02 1.52 -18.41
N LEU A 93 6.38 1.62 -17.14
CA LEU A 93 7.38 2.59 -16.65
C LEU A 93 8.77 2.34 -17.26
N ALA A 94 9.19 1.08 -17.36
CA ALA A 94 10.46 0.70 -17.98
C ALA A 94 10.50 1.11 -19.46
N GLN A 95 9.41 0.86 -20.20
CA GLN A 95 9.26 1.29 -21.60
C GLN A 95 9.41 2.81 -21.74
N LEU A 96 8.74 3.59 -20.88
CA LEU A 96 8.85 5.06 -20.87
C LEU A 96 10.25 5.56 -20.50
N SER A 97 10.94 4.90 -19.56
CA SER A 97 12.26 5.32 -19.09
C SER A 97 13.42 4.92 -20.01
N SER A 98 13.25 3.83 -20.78
CA SER A 98 14.21 3.40 -21.80
C SER A 98 14.34 4.40 -22.95
N ALA A 99 13.35 5.28 -23.13
CA ALA A 99 13.44 6.47 -23.98
C ALA A 99 14.27 7.60 -23.31
N ARG A 100 15.47 7.30 -22.82
CA ARG A 100 16.33 8.22 -22.03
C ARG A 100 17.01 9.29 -22.92
N PRO A 101 17.19 10.54 -22.44
CA PRO A 101 17.46 11.74 -23.23
C PRO A 101 18.93 11.82 -23.65
N ASP A 102 19.27 11.18 -24.76
CA ASP A 102 20.12 11.89 -25.71
C ASP A 102 19.25 12.94 -26.40
N CYS A 103 19.86 14.03 -26.82
CA CYS A 103 19.27 15.32 -27.20
C CYS A 103 18.25 15.29 -28.36
N ASP A 104 17.78 14.11 -28.78
CA ASP A 104 16.92 13.83 -29.92
C ASP A 104 15.65 13.05 -29.54
N ASN A 105 15.31 12.96 -28.25
CA ASN A 105 14.10 12.26 -27.82
C ASN A 105 12.84 13.09 -28.09
N PRO A 106 11.91 12.60 -28.94
CA PRO A 106 10.62 13.25 -29.10
C PRO A 106 9.82 13.17 -27.78
N PRO A 107 8.93 14.15 -27.52
CA PRO A 107 7.96 14.03 -26.44
C PRO A 107 7.22 12.69 -26.59
N LEU A 108 6.99 12.00 -25.46
CA LEU A 108 6.24 10.74 -25.42
C LEU A 108 5.02 10.83 -26.35
N SER A 109 4.84 9.84 -27.22
CA SER A 109 3.65 9.79 -28.09
C SER A 109 2.39 9.78 -27.23
N ASP A 110 1.35 10.48 -27.64
CA ASP A 110 0.12 10.59 -26.87
C ASP A 110 -0.50 9.20 -26.60
N GLN A 111 -0.33 8.25 -27.52
CA GLN A 111 -0.74 6.85 -27.32
C GLN A 111 0.00 6.17 -26.15
N GLN A 112 1.30 6.47 -25.97
CA GLN A 112 2.10 5.90 -24.88
C GLN A 112 1.70 6.51 -23.53
N LYS A 113 1.36 7.81 -23.51
CA LYS A 113 0.85 8.48 -22.31
C LYS A 113 -0.49 7.88 -21.87
N ILE A 114 -1.42 7.71 -22.81
CA ILE A 114 -2.74 7.11 -22.54
C ILE A 114 -2.59 5.69 -21.99
N SER A 115 -1.80 4.85 -22.66
CA SER A 115 -1.52 3.47 -22.21
C SER A 115 -0.94 3.42 -20.79
N TYR A 116 -0.01 4.33 -20.47
CA TYR A 116 0.56 4.39 -19.13
C TYR A 116 -0.47 4.84 -18.09
N ALA A 117 -1.26 5.86 -18.41
CA ALA A 117 -2.29 6.41 -17.52
C ALA A 117 -3.34 5.35 -17.15
N GLU A 118 -3.77 4.51 -18.11
CA GLU A 118 -4.69 3.39 -17.86
C GLU A 118 -4.09 2.38 -16.86
N VAL A 119 -2.85 1.93 -17.10
CA VAL A 119 -2.17 0.96 -16.22
C VAL A 119 -1.88 1.55 -14.84
N LEU A 120 -1.60 2.85 -14.76
CA LEU A 120 -1.43 3.56 -13.48
C LEU A 120 -2.77 3.64 -12.72
N GLY A 121 -3.87 3.94 -13.41
CA GLY A 121 -5.21 3.98 -12.82
C GLY A 121 -5.61 2.64 -12.21
N ASP A 122 -5.38 1.56 -12.94
CA ASP A 122 -5.57 0.19 -12.47
C ASP A 122 -4.80 -0.12 -11.17
N LEU A 123 -3.53 0.30 -11.12
CA LEU A 123 -2.70 0.11 -9.93
C LEU A 123 -3.22 0.93 -8.75
N ILE A 124 -3.57 2.19 -8.99
CA ILE A 124 -4.14 3.07 -7.98
C ILE A 124 -5.42 2.45 -7.42
N GLU A 125 -6.36 2.03 -8.28
CA GLU A 125 -7.62 1.41 -7.86
C GLU A 125 -7.38 0.24 -6.90
N ILE A 126 -6.46 -0.67 -7.26
CA ILE A 126 -6.12 -1.81 -6.40
C ILE A 126 -5.52 -1.35 -5.08
N MET A 127 -4.62 -0.36 -5.09
CA MET A 127 -4.05 0.18 -3.85
C MET A 127 -5.11 0.70 -2.88
N TYR A 128 -6.24 1.23 -3.38
CA TYR A 128 -7.36 1.65 -2.53
C TYR A 128 -8.23 0.47 -2.05
N GLN A 129 -8.31 -0.61 -2.82
CA GLN A 129 -9.06 -1.82 -2.46
C GLN A 129 -8.29 -2.73 -1.48
N LEU A 130 -6.99 -2.48 -1.24
CA LEU A 130 -6.20 -3.25 -0.28
C LEU A 130 -6.70 -3.01 1.16
N ASN A 131 -7.13 -4.10 1.79
CA ASN A 131 -7.56 -4.11 3.19
C ASN A 131 -6.50 -4.77 4.08
N ASN A 132 -6.31 -4.22 5.28
CA ASN A 132 -5.41 -4.79 6.27
C ASN A 132 -6.05 -6.02 6.93
N VAL A 133 -5.42 -7.19 6.80
CA VAL A 133 -5.93 -8.46 7.31
C VAL A 133 -5.28 -8.76 8.64
N HIS A 134 -6.08 -8.81 9.70
CA HIS A 134 -5.64 -9.21 11.04
C HIS A 134 -5.90 -10.70 11.28
N PRO A 135 -5.00 -11.40 12.01
CA PRO A 135 -5.21 -12.80 12.36
C PRO A 135 -6.42 -12.94 13.29
N LEU A 136 -7.20 -14.01 13.11
CA LEU A 136 -8.36 -14.30 13.96
C LEU A 136 -7.87 -14.80 15.33
N ALA A 137 -8.03 -13.98 16.37
CA ALA A 137 -7.77 -14.41 17.74
C ALA A 137 -8.89 -15.35 18.21
N ARG A 138 -8.52 -16.45 18.89
CA ARG A 138 -9.49 -17.37 19.50
C ARG A 138 -9.44 -17.27 21.02
N LEU A 139 -10.62 -17.21 21.64
CA LEU A 139 -10.73 -17.34 23.09
C LEU A 139 -10.46 -18.80 23.46
N HIS A 140 -9.39 -19.04 24.21
CA HIS A 140 -9.09 -20.36 24.74
C HIS A 140 -9.83 -20.55 26.05
N ASP A 141 -10.31 -21.76 26.28
CA ASP A 141 -10.87 -22.14 27.57
C ASP A 141 -9.75 -22.21 28.62
N CYS A 142 -10.09 -21.99 29.88
CA CYS A 142 -9.14 -21.89 31.00
C CYS A 142 -8.30 -23.18 31.21
N ASP A 143 -8.67 -24.27 30.55
CA ASP A 143 -8.11 -25.61 30.74
C ASP A 143 -7.02 -25.98 29.72
N GLY A 144 -6.49 -25.00 28.97
CA GLY A 144 -5.15 -25.10 28.38
C GLY A 144 -5.04 -25.93 27.10
N SER A 145 -5.83 -25.63 26.07
CA SER A 145 -5.51 -26.14 24.73
C SER A 145 -4.31 -25.36 24.13
N LEU A 146 -3.18 -26.06 23.99
CA LEU A 146 -1.99 -25.67 23.23
C LEU A 146 -2.27 -25.67 21.71
N GLY A 147 -3.30 -24.94 21.26
CA GLY A 147 -3.56 -24.75 19.84
C GLY A 147 -2.57 -23.75 19.24
N GLU A 148 -2.21 -23.92 17.96
CA GLU A 148 -1.38 -22.99 17.17
C GLU A 148 -2.08 -21.65 16.86
N SER A 149 -3.34 -21.47 17.28
CA SER A 149 -4.08 -20.23 17.06
C SER A 149 -3.63 -19.12 18.02
N PRO A 150 -3.55 -17.86 17.56
CA PRO A 150 -3.17 -16.73 18.40
C PRO A 150 -4.19 -16.51 19.53
N ARG A 151 -3.67 -16.37 20.75
CA ARG A 151 -4.47 -16.13 21.97
C ARG A 151 -5.03 -14.70 21.97
N VAL A 152 -6.24 -14.55 22.49
CA VAL A 152 -6.83 -13.24 22.80
C VAL A 152 -6.03 -12.59 23.92
N PHE A 153 -5.50 -11.39 23.68
CA PHE A 153 -4.88 -10.54 24.69
C PHE A 153 -5.79 -9.33 24.91
N LEU A 154 -6.20 -9.11 26.15
CA LEU A 154 -7.00 -7.92 26.51
C LEU A 154 -6.27 -6.65 26.05
N ASP A 155 -7.01 -5.71 25.48
CA ASP A 155 -6.53 -4.47 24.86
C ASP A 155 -5.62 -4.60 23.62
N HIS A 156 -5.29 -5.82 23.18
CA HIS A 156 -4.38 -6.05 22.04
C HIS A 156 -5.05 -6.80 20.87
N THR A 157 -6.21 -7.42 21.08
CA THR A 157 -6.96 -8.11 20.04
C THR A 157 -8.35 -7.51 19.89
N ASN A 158 -8.68 -7.01 18.70
CA ASN A 158 -10.04 -6.57 18.38
C ASN A 158 -10.97 -7.79 18.36
N LEU A 159 -11.93 -7.81 19.29
CA LEU A 159 -12.95 -8.84 19.39
C LEU A 159 -14.17 -8.40 18.59
N GLY A 160 -14.22 -8.78 17.31
CA GLY A 160 -15.36 -8.52 16.44
C GLY A 160 -15.19 -9.15 15.06
N THR A 161 -16.27 -9.70 14.53
CA THR A 161 -16.39 -10.06 13.11
C THR A 161 -16.93 -8.85 12.34
N PHE A 162 -16.28 -8.49 11.24
CA PHE A 162 -16.81 -7.55 10.25
C PHE A 162 -18.04 -8.13 9.54
#